data_AF-A0AA88VD22-F1
#
_entry.id   AF-A0AA88VD22-F1
#
_cell.length_a   1.000
_cell.length_b   1.000
_cell.length_c   1.000
_cell.angle_alpha   90.00
_cell.angle_beta   90.00
_cell.angle_gamma   90.00
#
_symmetry.space_group_name_H-M   'P 1'
#
loop_
_entity.id
_entity.type
_entity.pdbx_description
1 polymer ?
#
loop_
_entity_poly.entity_id
_entity_poly.type
_entity_poly.pdbx_seq_one_letter_code
_entity_poly.pdbx_strand_id
1 'polypeptide(L)'
;MVLNAPEIKNLAHQSRGPVTQNMGRVMDPKKLRFQTTILIRVIKDSSRKRSSEYTVKEFCISLDSTKLDLTVTPSNSTPAAYSLVNKIEKNVDLPPVGLSSEINMGNSTALETMHRLNVGGKFISGEKDPGMLCDWLDDTPFFSEATTTIHSNSRKISYGSKVPECTAPLEMYATARTIEPNSYRINLTWLFPVDCGFYYLVRLHFCEISWDVKAQAYNQRMFRVYVNHQIAEDDANVMQWAGVAVYRDYIVYLSRYRQDAGNLLLELESKIGSDGSTSYLPILNGLEIFKL
;
A
#
# COMPACT_ATOMS: atom_id res chain seq x y z
N MET A 1 -1.00 -7.77 46.40
CA MET A 1 -2.46 -7.73 46.61
C MET A 1 -3.08 -8.07 45.27
N VAL A 2 -3.55 -9.30 45.15
CA VAL A 2 -4.10 -9.89 43.92
C VAL A 2 -5.61 -9.86 44.05
N LEU A 3 -6.32 -9.37 43.03
CA LEU A 3 -7.77 -9.42 42.97
C LEU A 3 -8.17 -10.15 41.68
N ASN A 4 -8.70 -11.36 41.85
CA ASN A 4 -9.37 -12.16 40.84
C ASN A 4 -10.86 -11.77 40.78
N ALA A 5 -11.46 -11.88 39.60
CA ALA A 5 -12.90 -11.91 39.38
C ALA A 5 -13.23 -12.95 38.27
N PRO A 6 -14.45 -13.53 38.26
CA PRO A 6 -14.62 -14.97 38.07
C PRO A 6 -15.07 -15.44 36.67
N GLU A 7 -14.91 -16.75 36.45
CA GLU A 7 -15.43 -17.54 35.32
C GLU A 7 -16.96 -17.48 35.19
N ILE A 8 -17.45 -17.42 33.94
CA ILE A 8 -18.77 -17.95 33.55
C ILE A 8 -18.56 -18.85 32.32
N LYS A 9 -19.01 -20.11 32.44
CA LYS A 9 -18.97 -21.16 31.41
C LYS A 9 -20.29 -21.27 30.63
N ASN A 10 -20.11 -21.61 29.34
CA ASN A 10 -20.93 -22.44 28.43
C ASN A 10 -22.35 -22.01 28.01
N LEU A 11 -22.57 -21.96 26.69
CA LEU A 11 -23.15 -23.09 25.94
C LEU A 11 -22.90 -22.94 24.42
N ALA A 12 -22.54 -24.06 23.80
CA ALA A 12 -22.33 -24.22 22.37
C ALA A 12 -23.65 -24.55 21.66
N HIS A 13 -23.77 -24.12 20.40
CA HIS A 13 -24.42 -24.91 19.36
C HIS A 13 -23.73 -24.69 18.03
N GLN A 14 -23.21 -25.78 17.46
CA GLN A 14 -22.68 -25.87 16.11
C GLN A 14 -23.83 -25.91 15.11
N SER A 15 -23.68 -25.20 13.99
CA SER A 15 -24.23 -25.64 12.70
C SER A 15 -23.17 -25.44 11.63
N ARG A 16 -22.65 -26.55 11.09
CA ARG A 16 -21.80 -26.61 9.90
C ARG A 16 -22.66 -26.37 8.66
N GLY A 17 -22.23 -25.45 7.81
CA GLY A 17 -22.71 -25.22 6.43
C GLY A 17 -21.53 -24.72 5.58
N PRO A 18 -21.54 -24.94 4.26
CA PRO A 18 -20.34 -24.93 3.44
C PRO A 18 -19.73 -23.53 3.30
N VAL A 19 -18.39 -23.48 3.38
CA VAL A 19 -17.59 -22.29 3.13
C VAL A 19 -17.65 -21.95 1.64
N THR A 20 -18.52 -21.00 1.28
CA THR A 20 -18.45 -20.32 -0.01
C THR A 20 -17.51 -19.13 0.13
N GLN A 21 -16.34 -19.22 -0.49
CA GLN A 21 -15.45 -18.09 -0.76
C GLN A 21 -16.24 -17.02 -1.54
N ASN A 22 -16.54 -15.91 -0.89
CA ASN A 22 -17.00 -14.68 -1.54
C ASN A 22 -16.55 -13.53 -0.63
N MET A 23 -15.39 -12.94 -0.94
CA MET A 23 -14.93 -11.71 -0.30
C MET A 23 -14.45 -10.72 -1.34
N GLY A 24 -15.38 -9.91 -1.83
CA GLY A 24 -15.13 -8.57 -2.36
C GLY A 24 -16.03 -7.62 -1.61
N ARG A 25 -15.54 -7.01 -0.53
CA ARG A 25 -16.22 -5.90 0.15
C ARG A 25 -15.21 -4.84 0.55
N VAL A 26 -15.44 -3.63 0.07
CA VAL A 26 -14.75 -2.41 0.50
C VAL A 26 -15.02 -2.20 2.01
N MET A 27 -13.95 -2.11 2.80
CA MET A 27 -13.98 -2.11 4.27
C MET A 27 -14.29 -0.74 4.88
N ASP A 28 -14.92 -0.76 6.06
CA ASP A 28 -15.18 0.42 6.89
C ASP A 28 -13.87 0.88 7.58
N PRO A 29 -13.37 2.10 7.34
CA PRO A 29 -12.11 2.61 7.87
C PRO A 29 -12.12 2.88 9.39
N LYS A 30 -13.01 2.26 10.17
CA LYS A 30 -13.22 2.57 11.61
C LYS A 30 -12.61 1.56 12.60
N LYS A 31 -11.89 0.52 12.16
CA LYS A 31 -11.62 -0.67 13.01
C LYS A 31 -10.17 -1.03 13.38
N LEU A 32 -9.18 -0.16 13.24
CA LEU A 32 -7.84 -0.34 13.83
C LEU A 32 -7.25 0.99 14.27
N ARG A 33 -6.82 1.15 15.53
CA ARG A 33 -6.14 2.39 15.96
C ARG A 33 -4.65 2.12 16.14
N PHE A 34 -3.80 2.62 15.25
CA PHE A 34 -2.37 2.72 15.51
C PHE A 34 -2.14 4.01 16.31
N GLN A 35 -1.87 3.88 17.61
CA GLN A 35 -1.78 5.04 18.53
C GLN A 35 -0.42 5.75 18.53
N THR A 36 0.54 5.29 17.74
CA THR A 36 1.81 5.96 17.47
C THR A 36 2.41 5.27 16.27
N THR A 37 3.09 6.00 15.39
CA THR A 37 3.90 5.41 14.32
C THR A 37 5.31 5.99 14.43
N ILE A 38 6.31 5.11 14.46
CA ILE A 38 7.71 5.51 14.61
C ILE A 38 8.49 5.08 13.39
N LEU A 39 8.90 6.08 12.61
CA LEU A 39 9.83 5.90 11.52
C LEU A 39 11.23 5.66 12.10
N ILE A 40 11.76 4.44 11.95
CA ILE A 40 13.14 4.10 12.31
C ILE A 40 13.95 3.98 11.02
N ARG A 41 14.74 5.00 10.67
CA ARG A 41 15.68 4.93 9.54
C ARG A 41 16.99 4.27 9.98
N VAL A 42 17.14 2.98 9.67
CA VAL A 42 18.41 2.25 9.86
C VAL A 42 19.26 2.41 8.62
N ILE A 43 20.48 2.93 8.78
CA ILE A 43 21.48 3.04 7.71
C ILE A 43 22.57 1.99 7.90
N LYS A 44 22.70 1.11 6.90
CA LYS A 44 23.79 0.13 6.82
C LYS A 44 24.84 0.63 5.83
N ASP A 45 26.02 0.99 6.33
CA ASP A 45 27.18 1.32 5.50
C ASP A 45 27.99 0.05 5.23
N SER A 46 28.27 -0.24 3.95
CA SER A 46 29.14 -1.35 3.56
C SER A 46 30.55 -0.82 3.27
N SER A 47 31.42 -0.83 4.27
CA SER A 47 32.76 -0.22 4.26
C SER A 47 33.79 -0.89 3.32
N ARG A 48 33.36 -1.53 2.21
CA ARG A 48 34.24 -2.20 1.24
C ARG A 48 34.14 -1.68 -0.20
N LYS A 49 33.25 -0.74 -0.52
CA LYS A 49 33.23 -0.08 -1.84
C LYS A 49 33.29 1.43 -1.68
N ARG A 50 34.01 2.09 -2.58
CA ARG A 50 34.19 3.55 -2.67
C ARG A 50 32.89 4.30 -3.04
N SER A 51 31.73 3.65 -2.94
CA SER A 51 30.39 4.21 -3.13
C SER A 51 29.67 4.19 -1.78
N SER A 52 29.15 5.33 -1.37
CA SER A 52 28.27 5.49 -0.20
C SER A 52 26.93 4.79 -0.43
N GLU A 53 26.93 3.46 -0.43
CA GLU A 53 25.75 2.63 -0.54
C GLU A 53 25.16 2.45 0.86
N TYR A 54 24.06 3.15 1.13
CA TYR A 54 23.28 3.00 2.34
C TYR A 54 21.90 2.44 2.00
N THR A 55 21.37 1.58 2.86
CA THR A 55 19.95 1.17 2.81
C THR A 55 19.21 1.93 3.90
N VAL A 56 17.99 2.38 3.63
CA VAL A 56 17.06 2.89 4.64
C VAL A 56 15.98 1.84 4.86
N LYS A 57 15.72 1.48 6.11
CA LYS A 57 14.50 0.75 6.49
C LYS A 57 13.52 1.72 7.13
N GLU A 58 12.23 1.46 7.00
CA GLU A 58 11.17 2.20 7.65
C GLU A 58 10.21 1.21 8.30
N PHE A 59 9.74 1.55 9.50
CA PHE A 59 8.82 0.72 10.26
C PHE A 59 7.64 1.55 10.74
N CYS A 60 6.48 0.92 10.90
CA CYS A 60 5.32 1.47 11.58
C CYS A 60 4.96 0.53 12.74
N ILE A 61 5.13 1.00 13.97
CA ILE A 61 4.93 0.19 15.18
C ILE A 61 3.90 0.86 16.08
N SER A 62 2.88 0.10 16.50
CA SER A 62 1.97 0.56 17.55
C SER A 62 2.67 0.49 18.90
N LEU A 63 2.51 1.52 19.72
CA LEU A 63 3.02 1.54 21.09
C LEU A 63 1.87 1.67 22.07
N ASP A 64 1.78 0.72 23.00
CA ASP A 64 0.92 0.83 24.18
C ASP A 64 1.60 1.65 25.31
N SER A 65 2.88 2.03 25.11
CA SER A 65 3.70 2.72 26.10
C SER A 65 4.34 3.99 25.53
N THR A 66 4.76 4.91 26.40
CA THR A 66 5.47 6.14 26.01
C THR A 66 6.96 5.92 25.75
N LYS A 67 7.49 4.71 25.95
CA LYS A 67 8.90 4.35 25.74
C LYS A 67 9.06 3.42 24.54
N LEU A 68 10.11 3.66 23.77
CA LEU A 68 10.57 2.78 22.69
C LEU A 68 11.97 2.27 23.04
N ASP A 69 12.11 0.96 23.21
CA ASP A 69 13.41 0.32 23.41
C ASP A 69 13.95 -0.16 22.05
N LEU A 70 15.03 0.47 21.59
CA LEU A 70 15.73 0.08 20.36
C LEU A 70 17.08 -0.54 20.74
N THR A 71 17.27 -1.81 20.38
CA THR A 71 18.54 -2.52 20.63
C THR A 71 19.20 -2.88 19.31
N VAL A 72 20.46 -2.47 19.17
CA VAL A 72 21.31 -2.82 18.04
C VAL A 72 22.29 -3.89 18.50
N THR A 73 22.24 -5.07 17.90
CA THR A 73 23.14 -6.17 18.21
C THR A 73 24.02 -6.48 16.99
N PRO A 74 25.33 -6.19 17.04
CA PRO A 74 26.25 -6.57 15.97
C PRO A 74 26.24 -8.09 15.75
N SER A 75 26.30 -8.51 14.49
CA SER A 75 26.43 -9.94 14.20
C SER A 75 27.84 -10.43 14.56
N ASN A 76 27.91 -11.52 15.33
CA ASN A 76 29.17 -12.21 15.65
C ASN A 76 29.90 -12.76 14.39
N SER A 77 29.21 -12.85 13.25
CA SER A 77 29.78 -13.36 11.99
C SER A 77 30.52 -12.32 11.16
N THR A 78 30.39 -11.02 11.46
CA THR A 78 31.05 -9.94 10.69
C THR A 78 31.53 -8.82 11.62
N PRO A 79 32.83 -8.77 11.96
CA PRO A 79 33.42 -7.79 12.91
C PRO A 79 33.35 -6.31 12.50
N ALA A 80 32.79 -5.96 11.34
CA ALA A 80 32.82 -4.62 10.76
C ALA A 80 31.44 -4.01 10.43
N ALA A 81 30.34 -4.65 10.84
CA ALA A 81 29.00 -4.11 10.62
C ALA A 81 28.62 -3.14 11.74
N TYR A 82 28.93 -1.86 11.56
CA TYR A 82 28.32 -0.79 12.35
C TYR A 82 26.95 -0.47 11.74
N SER A 83 25.89 -0.51 12.54
CA SER A 83 24.60 0.04 12.13
C SER A 83 24.39 1.36 12.87
N LEU A 84 24.15 2.42 12.11
CA LEU A 84 23.86 3.73 12.65
C LEU A 84 22.36 3.98 12.51
N VAL A 85 21.69 4.26 13.62
CA VAL A 85 20.32 4.78 13.62
C VAL A 85 20.43 6.29 13.62
N ASN A 86 20.14 6.90 12.48
CA ASN A 86 20.35 8.35 12.31
C ASN A 86 19.17 9.18 12.79
N LYS A 87 17.94 8.64 12.75
CA LYS A 87 16.73 9.41 13.07
C LYS A 87 15.60 8.50 13.51
N ILE A 88 14.96 8.87 14.62
CA ILE A 88 13.70 8.31 15.11
C ILE A 88 12.69 9.45 15.05
N GLU A 89 11.68 9.33 14.21
CA GLU A 89 10.60 10.31 14.13
C GLU A 89 9.31 9.68 14.65
N LYS A 90 8.76 10.27 15.71
CA LYS A 90 7.43 9.93 16.21
C LYS A 90 6.44 10.88 15.54
N ASN A 91 5.65 10.37 14.61
CA ASN A 91 4.61 11.16 13.93
C ASN A 91 3.20 10.67 14.30
N VAL A 92 2.27 11.63 14.24
CA VAL A 92 0.91 11.64 14.80
C VAL A 92 -0.02 10.57 14.18
N ASP A 93 -1.00 10.15 15.00
CA ASP A 93 -2.14 9.27 14.71
C ASP A 93 -2.45 9.04 13.22
N LEU A 94 -2.11 7.86 12.72
CA LEU A 94 -2.57 7.42 11.41
C LEU A 94 -4.06 7.06 11.47
N PRO A 95 -4.83 7.31 10.40
CA PRO A 95 -6.12 6.64 10.26
C PRO A 95 -5.94 5.12 10.34
N PRO A 96 -6.94 4.40 10.84
CA PRO A 96 -7.00 2.96 10.73
C PRO A 96 -6.64 2.49 9.32
N VAL A 97 -5.60 1.65 9.19
CA VAL A 97 -5.50 0.77 8.04
C VAL A 97 -6.74 -0.12 8.11
N GLY A 98 -7.60 -0.04 7.10
CA GLY A 98 -8.83 -0.84 7.06
C GLY A 98 -8.49 -2.28 6.73
N LEU A 99 -8.59 -3.19 7.70
CA LEU A 99 -8.44 -4.62 7.42
C LEU A 99 -9.79 -5.31 7.27
N SER A 100 -9.84 -6.25 6.33
CA SER A 100 -10.90 -7.23 6.21
C SER A 100 -11.09 -7.98 7.53
N SER A 101 -12.33 -8.40 7.81
CA SER A 101 -12.70 -9.13 9.02
C SER A 101 -12.00 -10.49 9.20
N GLU A 102 -11.21 -10.95 8.23
CA GLU A 102 -10.50 -12.23 8.28
C GLU A 102 -9.09 -12.11 8.85
N ILE A 103 -8.46 -10.94 8.82
CA ILE A 103 -7.11 -10.72 9.36
C ILE A 103 -7.24 -9.77 10.53
N ASN A 104 -7.39 -10.36 11.72
CA ASN A 104 -7.42 -9.64 12.97
C ASN A 104 -5.98 -9.22 13.33
N MET A 105 -5.47 -8.17 12.69
CA MET A 105 -4.23 -7.53 13.12
C MET A 105 -4.49 -6.86 14.46
N GLY A 106 -4.05 -7.51 15.53
CA GLY A 106 -4.09 -6.90 16.86
C GLY A 106 -3.19 -5.67 16.93
N ASN A 107 -3.31 -4.91 18.02
CA ASN A 107 -2.46 -3.73 18.29
C ASN A 107 -0.95 -4.02 18.35
N SER A 108 -0.51 -5.27 18.16
CA SER A 108 0.88 -5.71 18.21
C SER A 108 1.54 -5.91 16.84
N THR A 109 0.84 -5.72 15.72
CA THR A 109 1.45 -5.91 14.39
C THR A 109 2.31 -4.69 14.01
N ALA A 110 3.58 -4.95 13.71
CA ALA A 110 4.50 -3.97 13.14
C ALA A 110 4.43 -4.04 11.60
N LEU A 111 4.63 -2.91 10.93
CA LEU A 111 4.77 -2.86 9.48
C LEU A 111 6.20 -2.47 9.12
N GLU A 112 6.78 -3.09 8.11
CA GLU A 112 8.02 -2.64 7.45
C GLU A 112 7.67 -2.12 6.06
N THR A 113 8.00 -0.87 5.74
CA THR A 113 7.75 -0.31 4.40
C THR A 113 8.74 -0.93 3.41
N MET A 114 8.21 -1.62 2.40
CA MET A 114 9.00 -2.24 1.35
C MET A 114 9.13 -1.34 0.14
N HIS A 115 8.01 -0.71 -0.27
CA HIS A 115 7.94 0.18 -1.43
C HIS A 115 6.96 1.32 -1.14
N ARG A 116 7.31 2.54 -1.56
CA ARG A 116 6.41 3.72 -1.54
C ARG A 116 6.67 4.56 -2.79
N LEU A 117 5.69 4.60 -3.69
CA LEU A 117 5.85 5.06 -5.06
C LEU A 117 4.85 6.16 -5.45
N ASN A 118 5.38 7.20 -6.10
CA ASN A 118 4.65 8.18 -6.87
C ASN A 118 4.51 7.69 -8.32
N VAL A 119 3.36 7.08 -8.66
CA VAL A 119 3.18 6.34 -9.91
C VAL A 119 2.96 7.31 -11.07
N GLY A 120 3.80 7.18 -12.11
CA GLY A 120 3.82 8.12 -13.24
C GLY A 120 4.38 9.51 -12.91
N GLY A 121 4.82 9.72 -11.68
CA GLY A 121 5.43 10.95 -11.21
C GLY A 121 6.94 10.83 -11.04
N LYS A 122 7.53 11.87 -10.43
CA LYS A 122 8.94 11.90 -10.05
C LYS A 122 9.08 11.72 -8.54
N PHE A 123 10.31 11.56 -8.08
CA PHE A 123 10.66 11.58 -6.67
C PHE A 123 10.02 12.77 -5.92
N ILE A 124 9.35 12.49 -4.80
CA ILE A 124 8.87 13.49 -3.85
C ILE A 124 9.63 13.27 -2.54
N SER A 125 10.39 14.28 -2.13
CA SER A 125 11.08 14.25 -0.83
C SER A 125 10.09 14.25 0.32
N GLY A 126 10.43 13.55 1.40
CA GLY A 126 9.69 13.56 2.66
C GLY A 126 9.40 14.95 3.21
N GLU A 127 10.18 15.98 2.90
CA GLU A 127 9.88 17.36 3.30
C GLU A 127 8.54 17.90 2.76
N LYS A 128 8.08 17.33 1.65
CA LYS A 128 6.78 17.64 1.04
C LYS A 128 5.68 16.67 1.48
N ASP A 129 6.02 15.66 2.27
CA ASP A 129 5.07 14.67 2.75
C ASP A 129 4.25 15.27 3.91
N PRO A 130 2.91 15.31 3.80
CA PRO A 130 2.06 15.94 4.82
C PRO A 130 1.96 15.12 6.11
N GLY A 131 2.53 13.90 6.13
CA GLY A 131 2.45 12.97 7.24
C GLY A 131 3.80 12.67 7.85
N MET A 132 4.42 11.58 7.41
CA MET A 132 5.49 10.90 8.10
C MET A 132 6.89 11.25 7.61
N LEU A 133 7.04 12.36 6.86
CA LEU A 133 8.27 12.74 6.18
C LEU A 133 8.81 11.60 5.30
N CYS A 134 7.87 10.93 4.64
CA CYS A 134 8.13 9.74 3.84
C CYS A 134 8.55 10.12 2.43
N ASP A 135 9.64 9.52 1.95
CA ASP A 135 10.09 9.69 0.58
C ASP A 135 9.20 8.85 -0.37
N TRP A 136 8.75 9.44 -1.47
CA TRP A 136 7.99 8.75 -2.52
C TRP A 136 8.87 8.62 -3.77
N LEU A 137 9.20 7.40 -4.17
CA LEU A 137 10.08 7.10 -5.30
C LEU A 137 9.28 7.07 -6.62
N ASP A 138 9.94 7.24 -7.76
CA ASP A 138 9.29 6.98 -9.05
C ASP A 138 9.10 5.47 -9.28
N ASP A 139 8.11 5.11 -10.10
CA ASP A 139 7.75 3.71 -10.32
C ASP A 139 8.48 3.05 -11.51
N THR A 140 9.35 3.79 -12.20
CA THR A 140 10.11 3.34 -13.39
C THR A 140 10.78 1.97 -13.25
N PRO A 141 11.37 1.60 -12.09
CA PRO A 141 12.04 0.32 -11.97
C PRO A 141 11.12 -0.90 -11.95
N PHE A 142 9.81 -0.73 -11.82
CA PHE A 142 8.91 -1.81 -11.39
C PHE A 142 7.84 -2.23 -12.39
N PHE A 143 7.56 -1.46 -13.45
CA PHE A 143 6.48 -1.77 -14.40
C PHE A 143 6.96 -2.39 -15.72
N SER A 144 6.04 -3.07 -16.41
CA SER A 144 6.24 -3.63 -17.76
C SER A 144 6.08 -2.60 -18.89
N GLU A 145 6.58 -2.88 -20.09
CA GLU A 145 6.46 -2.00 -21.27
C GLU A 145 5.01 -1.63 -21.69
N ALA A 146 4.88 -0.66 -22.60
CA ALA A 146 3.64 -0.11 -23.18
C ALA A 146 2.73 0.66 -22.20
N THR A 147 3.35 1.56 -21.42
CA THR A 147 2.68 2.38 -20.42
C THR A 147 2.99 3.85 -20.67
N THR A 148 2.05 4.73 -20.33
CA THR A 148 2.24 6.17 -20.42
C THR A 148 1.80 6.85 -19.13
N THR A 149 2.25 8.09 -18.93
CA THR A 149 1.93 8.88 -17.75
C THR A 149 0.84 9.90 -18.07
N ILE A 150 -0.04 10.13 -17.10
CA ILE A 150 -1.05 11.18 -17.14
C ILE A 150 -0.67 12.20 -16.07
N HIS A 151 -0.72 13.47 -16.46
CA HIS A 151 -0.54 14.60 -15.55
C HIS A 151 -1.87 15.34 -15.42
N SER A 152 -2.21 15.73 -14.19
CA SER A 152 -3.42 16.53 -13.94
C SER A 152 -3.31 17.89 -14.63
N ASN A 153 -4.29 18.19 -15.48
CA ASN A 153 -4.48 19.54 -16.05
C ASN A 153 -5.23 20.48 -15.08
N SER A 154 -5.75 19.95 -13.96
CA SER A 154 -6.47 20.71 -12.93
C SER A 154 -5.51 21.29 -11.90
N ARG A 155 -5.75 22.54 -11.50
CA ARG A 155 -5.05 23.19 -10.39
C ARG A 155 -5.58 22.80 -9.00
N LYS A 156 -6.65 22.02 -8.90
CA LYS A 156 -7.24 21.61 -7.61
C LYS A 156 -7.46 20.10 -7.58
N ILE A 157 -6.57 19.42 -6.86
CA ILE A 157 -6.74 18.06 -6.36
C ILE A 157 -7.05 18.19 -4.88
N SER A 158 -8.00 17.40 -4.39
CA SER A 158 -8.40 17.40 -2.98
C SER A 158 -8.53 15.97 -2.48
N TYR A 159 -8.41 15.80 -1.17
CA TYR A 159 -8.68 14.53 -0.51
C TYR A 159 -10.17 14.21 -0.50
N GLY A 160 -10.52 12.93 -0.63
CA GLY A 160 -11.85 12.45 -0.30
C GLY A 160 -12.16 12.67 1.18
N SER A 161 -13.44 12.83 1.52
CA SER A 161 -13.87 13.16 2.89
C SER A 161 -13.45 12.14 3.97
N LYS A 162 -13.09 10.92 3.58
CA LYS A 162 -12.62 9.84 4.46
C LYS A 162 -11.11 9.63 4.40
N VAL A 163 -10.37 10.44 3.64
CA VAL A 163 -8.92 10.34 3.48
C VAL A 163 -8.28 11.50 4.24
N PRO A 164 -7.57 11.22 5.35
CA PRO A 164 -6.83 12.27 6.04
C PRO A 164 -5.73 12.87 5.19
N GLU A 165 -5.44 14.16 5.40
CA GLU A 165 -4.44 14.87 4.62
C GLU A 165 -3.03 14.30 4.80
N CYS A 166 -2.73 13.73 5.97
CA CYS A 166 -1.47 13.06 6.27
C CYS A 166 -1.25 11.74 5.50
N THR A 167 -2.22 11.27 4.72
CA THR A 167 -2.14 9.98 4.02
C THR A 167 -1.06 9.98 2.94
N ALA A 168 -0.99 11.04 2.13
CA ALA A 168 -0.01 11.18 1.04
C ALA A 168 -0.05 12.61 0.47
N PRO A 169 1.02 13.09 -0.19
CA PRO A 169 1.03 14.41 -0.82
C PRO A 169 0.00 14.53 -1.95
N LEU A 170 -0.64 15.70 -2.08
CA LEU A 170 -1.49 15.99 -3.24
C LEU A 170 -0.72 15.92 -4.58
N GLU A 171 0.59 16.20 -4.56
CA GLU A 171 1.47 16.07 -5.74
C GLU A 171 1.54 14.63 -6.25
N MET A 172 1.44 13.62 -5.38
CA MET A 172 1.39 12.21 -5.80
C MET A 172 0.10 11.90 -6.56
N TYR A 173 -1.04 12.40 -6.06
CA TYR A 173 -2.33 12.23 -6.76
C TYR A 173 -2.42 13.03 -8.07
N ALA A 174 -1.47 13.93 -8.34
CA ALA A 174 -1.44 14.74 -9.57
C ALA A 174 -0.86 14.02 -10.78
N THR A 175 -0.25 12.87 -10.56
CA THR A 175 0.30 12.02 -11.60
C THR A 175 -0.32 10.65 -11.54
N ALA A 176 -0.31 9.96 -12.68
CA ALA A 176 -0.73 8.58 -12.76
C ALA A 176 -0.03 7.86 -13.90
N ARG A 177 -0.06 6.53 -13.85
CA ARG A 177 0.28 5.66 -14.98
C ARG A 177 -0.95 4.97 -15.52
N THR A 178 -0.99 4.83 -16.83
CA THR A 178 -2.01 4.09 -17.61
C THR A 178 -1.32 3.29 -18.70
N ILE A 179 -2.07 2.45 -19.40
CA ILE A 179 -1.64 1.79 -20.63
C ILE A 179 -1.51 2.82 -21.76
N GLU A 180 -0.53 2.64 -22.65
CA GLU A 180 -0.38 3.48 -23.84
C GLU A 180 -1.64 3.44 -24.75
N PRO A 181 -2.06 4.57 -25.32
CA PRO A 181 -3.12 4.60 -26.32
C PRO A 181 -2.79 3.67 -27.50
N ASN A 182 -3.78 2.88 -27.95
CA ASN A 182 -3.65 1.88 -29.03
C ASN A 182 -2.74 0.68 -28.73
N SER A 183 -2.31 0.49 -27.49
CA SER A 183 -1.66 -0.75 -27.09
C SER A 183 -2.62 -1.94 -27.25
N TYR A 184 -2.10 -3.07 -27.71
CA TYR A 184 -2.85 -4.35 -27.69
C TYR A 184 -2.92 -4.95 -26.28
N ARG A 185 -2.16 -4.40 -25.33
CA ARG A 185 -2.20 -4.84 -23.93
C ARG A 185 -3.44 -4.28 -23.25
N ILE A 186 -4.09 -5.16 -22.50
CA ILE A 186 -5.25 -4.81 -21.67
C ILE A 186 -4.88 -4.65 -20.20
N ASN A 187 -3.66 -5.07 -19.82
CA ASN A 187 -3.16 -5.10 -18.44
C ASN A 187 -1.94 -4.19 -18.27
N LEU A 188 -1.88 -3.54 -17.12
CA LEU A 188 -0.74 -2.79 -16.61
C LEU A 188 -0.16 -3.54 -15.41
N THR A 189 1.10 -3.94 -15.49
CA THR A 189 1.72 -4.87 -14.52
C THR A 189 2.93 -4.24 -13.85
N TRP A 190 3.01 -4.38 -12.52
CA TRP A 190 4.19 -4.09 -11.72
C TRP A 190 4.69 -5.34 -11.00
N LEU A 191 6.01 -5.45 -10.86
CA LEU A 191 6.69 -6.54 -10.17
C LEU A 191 7.62 -5.98 -9.10
N PHE A 192 7.36 -6.32 -7.84
CA PHE A 192 8.08 -5.77 -6.69
C PHE A 192 8.88 -6.84 -5.96
N PRO A 193 10.22 -6.73 -5.87
CA PRO A 193 11.03 -7.61 -5.04
C PRO A 193 10.63 -7.46 -3.56
N VAL A 194 10.30 -8.57 -2.91
CA VAL A 194 9.89 -8.64 -1.50
C VAL A 194 10.27 -10.00 -0.87
N ASP A 195 10.21 -10.10 0.46
CA ASP A 195 10.55 -11.35 1.15
C ASP A 195 9.40 -12.37 1.13
N CYS A 196 9.74 -13.66 1.02
CA CYS A 196 8.73 -14.72 1.14
C CYS A 196 8.41 -15.09 2.58
N GLY A 197 7.20 -15.61 2.79
CA GLY A 197 6.71 -16.12 4.07
C GLY A 197 6.10 -15.06 4.98
N PHE A 198 5.66 -13.93 4.41
CA PHE A 198 5.03 -12.82 5.13
C PHE A 198 3.69 -12.46 4.51
N TYR A 199 2.85 -11.81 5.30
CA TYR A 199 1.70 -11.06 4.79
C TYR A 199 2.16 -9.67 4.37
N TYR A 200 1.50 -9.13 3.36
CA TYR A 200 1.74 -7.79 2.84
C TYR A 200 0.45 -7.01 2.77
N LEU A 201 0.49 -5.77 3.25
CA LEU A 201 -0.51 -4.75 2.98
C LEU A 201 -0.09 -3.98 1.74
N VAL A 202 -0.93 -4.04 0.71
CA VAL A 202 -0.78 -3.29 -0.54
C VAL A 202 -1.82 -2.18 -0.54
N ARG A 203 -1.37 -0.94 -0.42
CA ARG A 203 -2.21 0.26 -0.50
C ARG A 203 -2.06 0.89 -1.88
N LEU A 204 -3.18 0.97 -2.61
CA LEU A 204 -3.25 1.60 -3.92
C LEU A 204 -3.93 2.95 -3.81
N HIS A 205 -3.29 4.00 -4.33
CA HIS A 205 -3.79 5.37 -4.32
C HIS A 205 -4.34 5.73 -5.70
N PHE A 206 -5.53 6.32 -5.69
CA PHE A 206 -6.27 6.69 -6.89
C PHE A 206 -6.80 8.11 -6.81
N CYS A 207 -6.71 8.83 -7.91
CA CYS A 207 -7.44 10.05 -8.18
C CYS A 207 -7.72 10.07 -9.68
N GLU A 208 -8.98 10.17 -10.08
CA GLU A 208 -9.28 10.40 -11.49
C GLU A 208 -8.72 11.78 -11.86
N ILE A 209 -7.85 11.84 -12.87
CA ILE A 209 -7.20 13.07 -13.33
C ILE A 209 -7.38 13.29 -14.84
N SER A 210 -7.94 12.32 -15.56
CA SER A 210 -8.30 12.45 -16.97
C SER A 210 -9.51 13.38 -17.10
N TRP A 211 -9.34 14.49 -17.82
CA TRP A 211 -10.36 15.52 -18.00
C TRP A 211 -11.60 14.99 -18.72
N ASP A 212 -11.40 14.21 -19.77
CA ASP A 212 -12.43 13.58 -20.57
C ASP A 212 -13.29 12.61 -19.75
N VAL A 213 -12.67 11.79 -18.89
CA VAL A 213 -13.40 10.93 -17.95
C VAL A 213 -14.21 11.76 -16.95
N LYS A 214 -13.66 12.87 -16.42
CA LYS A 214 -14.39 13.77 -15.53
C LYS A 214 -15.57 14.46 -16.21
N ALA A 215 -15.47 14.76 -17.51
CA ALA A 215 -16.47 15.50 -18.27
C ALA A 215 -17.65 14.64 -18.75
N GLN A 216 -17.46 13.31 -18.89
CA GLN A 216 -18.40 12.43 -19.60
C GLN A 216 -19.23 11.47 -18.69
N ALA A 217 -19.26 11.72 -17.37
CA ALA A 217 -20.05 11.02 -16.34
C ALA A 217 -19.44 9.74 -15.72
N TYR A 218 -20.16 9.17 -14.75
CA TYR A 218 -19.79 7.99 -13.96
C TYR A 218 -19.78 6.72 -14.83
N ASN A 219 -18.86 5.77 -14.57
CA ASN A 219 -18.71 4.43 -15.21
C ASN A 219 -17.88 4.34 -16.49
N GLN A 220 -17.19 5.41 -16.86
CA GLN A 220 -16.33 5.40 -18.03
C GLN A 220 -15.03 4.59 -17.82
N ARG A 221 -14.48 4.57 -16.60
CA ARG A 221 -13.27 3.80 -16.25
C ARG A 221 -13.57 2.70 -15.24
N MET A 222 -13.65 1.48 -15.71
CA MET A 222 -13.78 0.24 -14.94
C MET A 222 -12.62 -0.71 -15.24
N PHE A 223 -11.98 -1.21 -14.20
CA PHE A 223 -10.88 -2.16 -14.30
C PHE A 223 -10.89 -3.14 -13.14
N ARG A 224 -10.19 -4.26 -13.30
CA ARG A 224 -9.90 -5.21 -12.22
C ARG A 224 -8.53 -4.93 -11.63
N VAL A 225 -8.40 -5.19 -10.34
CA VAL A 225 -7.14 -5.19 -9.62
C VAL A 225 -6.80 -6.63 -9.26
N TYR A 226 -5.62 -7.09 -9.67
CA TYR A 226 -5.05 -8.35 -9.24
C TYR A 226 -3.82 -8.12 -8.37
N VAL A 227 -3.74 -8.83 -7.26
CA VAL A 227 -2.55 -8.91 -6.42
C VAL A 227 -2.13 -10.37 -6.35
N ASN A 228 -0.93 -10.67 -6.85
CA ASN A 228 -0.35 -12.01 -6.91
C ASN A 228 -1.29 -13.06 -7.57
N HIS A 229 -1.82 -12.70 -8.74
CA HIS A 229 -2.78 -13.49 -9.53
C HIS A 229 -4.15 -13.73 -8.87
N GLN A 230 -4.47 -13.01 -7.80
CA GLN A 230 -5.79 -13.08 -7.15
C GLN A 230 -6.54 -11.77 -7.39
N ILE A 231 -7.83 -11.87 -7.69
CA ILE A 231 -8.71 -10.71 -7.83
C ILE A 231 -8.83 -10.04 -6.47
N ALA A 232 -8.31 -8.83 -6.35
CA ALA A 232 -8.39 -7.99 -5.16
C ALA A 232 -9.58 -7.02 -5.23
N GLU A 233 -9.94 -6.56 -6.44
CA GLU A 233 -11.11 -5.73 -6.72
C GLU A 233 -11.61 -6.05 -8.13
N ASP A 234 -12.87 -6.47 -8.27
CA ASP A 234 -13.42 -6.84 -9.58
C ASP A 234 -13.99 -5.63 -10.34
N ASP A 235 -14.53 -4.63 -9.64
CA ASP A 235 -15.21 -3.47 -10.24
C ASP A 235 -14.61 -2.14 -9.75
N ALA A 236 -13.31 -1.93 -10.00
CA ALA A 236 -12.65 -0.69 -9.61
C ALA A 236 -13.14 0.48 -10.47
N ASN A 237 -13.67 1.51 -9.82
CA ASN A 237 -14.17 2.73 -10.46
C ASN A 237 -13.92 3.95 -9.57
N VAL A 238 -12.87 4.70 -9.91
CA VAL A 238 -12.37 5.83 -9.09
C VAL A 238 -13.41 6.95 -8.98
N MET A 239 -14.17 7.19 -10.06
CA MET A 239 -15.23 8.21 -10.08
C MET A 239 -16.40 7.84 -9.16
N GLN A 240 -16.78 6.56 -9.09
CA GLN A 240 -17.80 6.09 -8.15
C GLN A 240 -17.34 6.11 -6.70
N TRP A 241 -16.05 5.87 -6.44
CA TRP A 241 -15.54 5.85 -5.08
C TRP A 241 -15.57 7.22 -4.39
N ALA A 242 -15.09 8.25 -5.08
CA ALA A 242 -15.08 9.61 -4.56
C ALA A 242 -14.97 10.70 -5.64
N GLY A 243 -14.46 10.38 -6.84
CA GLY A 243 -14.15 11.38 -7.89
C GLY A 243 -12.97 12.31 -7.53
N VAL A 244 -12.37 12.12 -6.37
CA VAL A 244 -11.22 12.83 -5.79
C VAL A 244 -10.26 11.80 -5.18
N ALA A 245 -9.16 12.26 -4.54
CA ALA A 245 -8.13 11.36 -4.02
C ALA A 245 -8.67 10.36 -2.98
N VAL A 246 -8.42 9.06 -3.22
CA VAL A 246 -8.87 7.91 -2.43
C VAL A 246 -7.78 6.83 -2.42
N TYR A 247 -7.78 5.95 -1.42
CA TYR A 247 -6.95 4.76 -1.41
C TYR A 247 -7.76 3.48 -1.15
N ARG A 248 -7.15 2.34 -1.48
CA ARG A 248 -7.67 0.99 -1.22
C ARG A 248 -6.56 0.11 -0.66
N ASP A 249 -6.89 -0.63 0.38
CA ASP A 249 -5.97 -1.52 1.10
C ASP A 249 -6.33 -2.97 0.81
N TYR A 250 -5.32 -3.78 0.46
CA TYR A 250 -5.45 -5.21 0.19
C TYR A 250 -4.40 -5.98 0.98
N ILE A 251 -4.73 -7.17 1.48
CA ILE A 251 -3.76 -8.06 2.14
C ILE A 251 -3.48 -9.28 1.27
N VAL A 252 -2.21 -9.64 1.11
CA VAL A 252 -1.79 -10.84 0.40
C VAL A 252 -0.73 -11.60 1.18
N TYR A 253 -0.79 -12.94 1.18
CA TYR A 253 0.28 -13.78 1.71
C TYR A 253 1.17 -14.30 0.58
N LEU A 254 2.49 -14.13 0.71
CA LEU A 254 3.46 -14.68 -0.24
C LEU A 254 4.12 -15.94 0.33
N SER A 255 3.77 -17.10 -0.24
CA SER A 255 4.32 -18.38 0.17
C SER A 255 5.76 -18.59 -0.31
N ARG A 256 6.57 -19.29 0.49
CA ARG A 256 7.95 -19.70 0.15
C ARG A 256 8.04 -20.77 -0.93
N TYR A 257 6.92 -21.42 -1.27
CA TYR A 257 6.89 -22.61 -2.13
C TYR A 257 6.50 -22.34 -3.59
N ARG A 258 6.34 -21.07 -3.98
CA ARG A 258 5.99 -20.70 -5.35
C ARG A 258 7.23 -20.47 -6.22
N GLN A 259 7.08 -20.65 -7.53
CA GLN A 259 8.17 -20.55 -8.52
C GLN A 259 8.62 -19.09 -8.76
N ASP A 260 7.73 -18.14 -8.53
CA ASP A 260 7.92 -16.68 -8.48
C ASP A 260 8.25 -16.17 -7.07
N ALA A 261 8.73 -17.06 -6.18
CA ALA A 261 9.15 -16.71 -4.82
C ALA A 261 10.11 -15.51 -4.82
N GLY A 262 9.68 -14.43 -4.17
CA GLY A 262 10.48 -13.22 -3.96
C GLY A 262 9.95 -11.99 -4.66
N ASN A 263 8.84 -12.10 -5.42
CA ASN A 263 8.18 -10.95 -6.02
C ASN A 263 6.70 -10.87 -5.65
N LEU A 264 6.20 -9.64 -5.52
CA LEU A 264 4.77 -9.32 -5.48
C LEU A 264 4.37 -8.77 -6.86
N LEU A 265 3.39 -9.41 -7.49
CA LEU A 265 2.82 -8.97 -8.76
C LEU A 265 1.56 -8.14 -8.52
N LEU A 266 1.49 -6.95 -9.11
CA LEU A 266 0.28 -6.12 -9.19
C LEU A 266 -0.13 -6.00 -10.64
N GLU A 267 -1.39 -6.27 -10.97
CA GLU A 267 -1.92 -6.08 -12.33
C GLU A 267 -3.23 -5.31 -12.30
N LEU A 268 -3.37 -4.34 -13.19
CA LEU A 268 -4.62 -3.64 -13.45
C LEU A 268 -5.11 -4.00 -14.85
N GLU A 269 -6.28 -4.62 -14.96
CA GLU A 269 -6.86 -5.11 -16.22
C GLU A 269 -8.08 -4.29 -16.62
N SER A 270 -8.11 -3.81 -17.86
CA SER A 270 -9.27 -3.10 -18.42
C SER A 270 -10.50 -4.01 -18.46
N LYS A 271 -11.67 -3.53 -18.00
CA LYS A 271 -12.93 -4.26 -18.25
C LYS A 271 -13.51 -3.89 -19.61
N ILE A 272 -14.10 -4.89 -20.26
CA ILE A 272 -14.87 -4.70 -21.49
C ILE A 272 -16.34 -4.52 -21.09
N GLY A 273 -16.97 -3.45 -21.60
CA GLY A 273 -18.39 -3.17 -21.39
C GLY A 273 -19.27 -4.26 -22.02
N SER A 274 -20.52 -4.33 -21.58
CA SER A 274 -21.50 -5.30 -22.11
C SER A 274 -21.82 -5.11 -23.59
N ASP A 275 -21.54 -3.93 -24.14
CA ASP A 275 -21.68 -3.57 -25.55
C ASP A 275 -20.42 -3.92 -26.38
N GLY A 276 -19.40 -4.53 -25.78
CA GLY A 276 -18.13 -4.85 -26.42
C GLY A 276 -17.18 -3.67 -26.54
N SER A 277 -17.53 -2.49 -26.00
CA SER A 277 -16.62 -1.35 -25.96
C SER A 277 -15.59 -1.54 -24.83
N THR A 278 -14.33 -1.22 -25.09
CA THR A 278 -13.32 -1.17 -24.03
C THR A 278 -13.60 0.06 -23.18
N SER A 279 -13.74 -0.12 -21.86
CA SER A 279 -13.72 0.98 -20.90
C SER A 279 -12.44 1.82 -21.08
N TYR A 280 -12.43 3.04 -20.55
CA TYR A 280 -11.17 3.74 -20.34
C TYR A 280 -10.15 2.84 -19.61
N LEU A 281 -8.88 2.99 -20.00
CA LEU A 281 -7.77 2.17 -19.54
C LEU A 281 -7.57 2.29 -18.01
N PRO A 282 -6.92 1.35 -17.32
CA PRO A 282 -6.74 1.42 -15.88
C PRO A 282 -5.83 2.59 -15.49
N ILE A 283 -5.93 3.06 -14.24
CA ILE A 283 -5.15 4.18 -13.73
C ILE A 283 -4.67 3.89 -12.31
N LEU A 284 -3.43 4.30 -12.00
CA LEU A 284 -2.88 4.27 -10.64
C LEU A 284 -2.03 5.52 -10.40
N ASN A 285 -2.21 6.17 -9.25
CA ASN A 285 -1.53 7.43 -8.90
C ASN A 285 -0.39 7.22 -7.90
N GLY A 286 -0.54 6.24 -7.00
CA GLY A 286 0.49 5.91 -6.02
C GLY A 286 0.32 4.52 -5.44
N LEU A 287 1.37 4.04 -4.78
CA LEU A 287 1.41 2.69 -4.23
C LEU A 287 2.28 2.64 -2.98
N GLU A 288 1.81 1.95 -1.95
CA GLU A 288 2.60 1.58 -0.78
C GLU A 288 2.50 0.07 -0.54
N ILE A 289 3.62 -0.59 -0.25
CA ILE A 289 3.67 -2.00 0.14
C ILE A 289 4.34 -2.10 1.49
N PHE A 290 3.64 -2.69 2.45
CA PHE A 290 4.12 -2.93 3.79
C PHE A 290 4.15 -4.42 4.10
N LYS A 291 5.24 -4.91 4.67
CA LYS A 291 5.33 -6.26 5.24
C LYS A 291 4.77 -6.26 6.66
N LEU A 292 4.02 -7.30 7.02
CA LEU A 292 3.38 -7.52 8.32
C LEU A 292 4.13 -8.59 9.13
#